data_AF-A0A2N5XWZ1-F1
#
_entry.id   AF-A0A2N5XWZ1-F1
#
_cell.length_a   1.000
_cell.length_b   1.000
_cell.length_c   1.000
_cell.angle_alpha   90.00
_cell.angle_beta   90.00
_cell.angle_gamma   90.00
#
_symmetry.space_group_name_H-M   'P 1'
#
loop_
_entity.id
_entity.type
_entity.pdbx_description
1 polymer ?
#
loop_
_entity_poly.entity_id
_entity_poly.type
_entity_poly.pdbx_seq_one_letter_code
_entity_poly.pdbx_strand_id
1 'polypeptide(L)' 'MKRSRFSEEQIIGMIKKQETGMPTAEVCRKHGISSASFSKYKAKYGGMLSQ' A
#
# COMPACT_ATOMS: atom_id res chain seq x y z
N MET A 1 15.76 3.12 11.20
CA MET A 1 14.69 2.36 10.51
C MET A 1 15.28 1.74 9.26
N LYS A 2 15.17 0.42 9.05
CA LYS A 2 15.55 -0.19 7.76
C LYS A 2 14.75 0.51 6.67
N ARG A 3 15.40 0.98 5.60
CA ARG A 3 14.71 1.56 4.43
C ARG A 3 13.64 0.56 3.99
N SER A 4 12.36 0.96 4.09
CA SER A 4 11.30 0.20 3.44
C SER A 4 11.65 0.04 1.98
N ARG A 5 11.35 -1.13 1.40
CA ARG A 5 11.61 -1.41 -0.02
C ARG A 5 10.87 -0.45 -0.97
N PHE A 6 9.89 0.28 -0.45
CA PHE A 6 9.09 1.29 -1.13
C PHE A 6 9.10 2.59 -0.34
N SER A 7 9.13 3.71 -1.05
CA SER A 7 8.92 5.06 -0.49
C SER A 7 7.49 5.23 0.01
N GLU A 8 7.26 6.21 0.88
CA GLU A 8 5.92 6.48 1.44
C GLU A 8 4.92 6.84 0.33
N GLU A 9 5.31 7.63 -0.66
CA GLU A 9 4.50 7.92 -1.85
C GLU A 9 4.12 6.69 -2.66
N GLN A 10 5.05 5.73 -2.81
CA GLN A 10 4.78 4.46 -3.50
C GLN A 10 3.74 3.65 -2.72
N ILE A 11 3.84 3.62 -1.39
CA ILE A 11 2.90 2.91 -0.52
C ILE A 11 1.51 3.57 -0.56
N ILE A 12 1.44 4.89 -0.44
CA ILE A 12 0.19 5.65 -0.55
C ILE A 12 -0.45 5.43 -1.93
N GLY A 13 0.35 5.44 -3.00
CA GLY A 13 -0.13 5.15 -4.35
C GLY A 13 -0.71 3.73 -4.49
N MET A 14 -0.13 2.72 -3.81
CA MET A 14 -0.69 1.37 -3.79
C MET A 14 -2.03 1.31 -3.05
N ILE A 15 -2.14 1.99 -1.90
CA ILE A 15 -3.37 2.06 -1.11
C ILE A 15 -4.47 2.76 -1.91
N LYS A 16 -4.17 3.91 -2.52
CA LYS A 16 -5.11 4.67 -3.36
C LYS A 16 -5.60 3.85 -4.55
N LYS A 17 -4.73 3.09 -5.23
CA LYS A 17 -5.16 2.18 -6.31
C LYS A 17 -6.20 1.18 -5.84
N GLN A 18 -6.01 0.62 -4.64
CA GLN A 18 -6.98 -0.30 -4.06
C GLN A 18 -8.32 0.39 -3.76
N GLU A 19 -8.28 1.61 -3.22
CA GLU A 19 -9.49 2.40 -2.93
C GLU A 19 -10.21 2.88 -4.19
N THR A 20 -9.49 3.12 -5.29
CA THR A 20 -10.08 3.40 -6.61
C THR A 20 -10.71 2.17 -7.28
N GLY A 21 -10.78 1.03 -6.57
CA GLY A 21 -11.45 -0.18 -7.02
C GLY A 21 -10.53 -1.32 -7.48
N MET A 22 -9.21 -1.15 -7.41
CA MET A 22 -8.29 -2.24 -7.75
C MET A 22 -8.31 -3.32 -6.65
N PRO A 23 -8.35 -4.62 -6.99
CA PRO A 23 -8.29 -5.67 -5.99
C PRO A 23 -6.96 -5.64 -5.23
N THR A 24 -6.99 -5.85 -3.90
CA THR A 24 -5.76 -6.00 -3.10
C THR A 24 -4.83 -7.08 -3.66
N ALA A 25 -5.39 -8.17 -4.18
CA ALA A 25 -4.64 -9.26 -4.80
C ALA A 25 -3.86 -8.79 -6.06
N GLU A 26 -4.45 -7.92 -6.87
CA GLU A 26 -3.80 -7.32 -8.03
C GLU A 26 -2.69 -6.35 -7.61
N VAL A 27 -2.96 -5.47 -6.65
CA VAL A 27 -1.94 -4.57 -6.10
C VAL A 27 -0.76 -5.37 -5.54
N CYS A 28 -1.05 -6.44 -4.80
CA CYS A 28 -0.06 -7.35 -4.25
C CYS A 28 0.79 -8.03 -5.34
N ARG A 29 0.16 -8.58 -6.38
CA ARG A 29 0.86 -9.20 -7.52
C ARG A 29 1.72 -8.21 -8.29
N LYS A 30 1.17 -7.03 -8.59
CA LYS A 30 1.81 -6.00 -9.42
C LYS A 30 3.04 -5.38 -8.75
N HIS A 31 3.04 -5.31 -7.42
CA HIS A 31 4.12 -4.75 -6.62
C HIS A 31 4.99 -5.81 -5.92
N GLY A 32 4.68 -7.11 -6.08
CA GLY A 32 5.42 -8.20 -5.48
C GLY A 32 5.41 -8.16 -3.94
N ILE A 33 4.26 -7.78 -3.36
CA ILE A 33 4.05 -7.71 -1.91
C ILE A 33 2.99 -8.71 -1.48
N SER A 34 3.09 -9.19 -0.24
CA SER A 34 2.06 -10.02 0.36
C SER A 34 0.90 -9.15 0.87
N SER A 35 -0.31 -9.73 0.93
CA SER A 35 -1.48 -9.10 1.52
C SER A 35 -1.23 -8.67 2.98
N ALA A 36 -0.42 -9.42 3.72
CA ALA A 36 0.00 -9.06 5.08
C ALA A 36 0.83 -7.76 5.11
N SER A 37 1.72 -7.56 4.14
CA SER A 37 2.49 -6.32 4.01
C SER A 37 1.59 -5.15 3.62
N PHE A 38 0.65 -5.39 2.70
CA PHE A 38 -0.32 -4.38 2.29
C PHE A 38 -1.23 -3.93 3.44
N SER A 39 -1.68 -4.86 4.30
CA SER A 39 -2.44 -4.53 5.51
C SER A 39 -1.63 -3.65 6.49
N LYS A 40 -0.35 -3.97 6.71
CA LYS A 40 0.55 -3.12 7.52
C LYS A 40 0.71 -1.72 6.93
N TYR A 41 0.78 -1.61 5.62
CA TYR A 41 0.81 -0.32 4.94
C TYR A 41 -0.48 0.46 5.13
N LYS A 42 -1.66 -0.16 4.97
CA LYS A 42 -2.94 0.50 5.26
C LYS A 42 -3.04 0.95 6.72
N ALA A 43 -2.60 0.13 7.68
CA ALA A 43 -2.62 0.51 9.08
C ALA A 43 -1.71 1.71 9.40
N LYS A 44 -0.55 1.80 8.73
CA LYS A 44 0.42 2.88 8.96
C LYS A 44 0.13 4.16 8.15
N TYR A 45 -0.32 4.00 6.91
CA TYR A 45 -0.41 5.07 5.91
C TYR A 45 -1.85 5.36 5.45
N GLY A 46 -2.82 4.47 5.71
CA GLY A 46 -4.21 4.64 5.29
C GLY A 46 -4.88 5.84 5.96
N GLY A 47 -4.50 6.19 7.19
CA GLY A 47 -4.97 7.40 7.86
C GLY A 47 -4.40 8.71 7.29
N MET A 48 -3.34 8.65 6.48
CA MET A 48 -2.73 9.83 5.85
C MET A 48 -3.44 10.25 4.55
N LEU A 49 -4.42 9.47 4.07
CA LEU A 49 -5.21 9.80 2.87
C LEU A 49 -6.43 10.71 3.18
N SER A 50 -6.57 11.18 4.43
CA SER A 50 -7.72 11.97 4.89
C SER A 50 -7.50 13.50 4.86
N GLN A 51 -6.62 14.01 3.99
CA GLN A 51 -6.47 15.46 3.75
C GLN A 51 -6.90 15.86 2.34
#